data_AF-A0A6H2H043-F1
#
_entry.id   AF-A0A6H2H043-F1
#
_cell.length_a   1.000
_cell.length_b   1.000
_cell.length_c   1.000
_cell.angle_alpha   90.00
_cell.angle_beta   90.00
_cell.angle_gamma   90.00
#
_symmetry.space_group_name_H-M   'P 1'
#
loop_
_entity.id
_entity.type
_entity.pdbx_description
1 polymer ?
#
loop_
_entity_poly.entity_id
_entity_poly.type
_entity_poly.pdbx_seq_one_letter_code
_entity_poly.pdbx_strand_id
1 'polypeptide(L)'
;MPLGMPNVNIVFKSTAAAAVQQGGAGVLAIVLKDSSVSTGVTEYKLRPGDEIPAGLTVVNKNHIALAMIGTPALVKVVVIPSAATDYSAAYNYLETIPWNVGTVPGIAAGDVSAAATWAKGMYETKERKITFVLPNHAGDHPAIVNFATDNILVGATSYTTTNFLGRIAGLLAGLSLTVAPTYQVLPEVTDVPKITKTDASTAIAAGKLILINDGAKVKIARGVTSLTTLADPYGADWQKIKLVRIFNKVYTDLKATIEDNYIGKVSNSYTNKLLLLNAINAYYEELEQAGVLNPGMSRAGVNVPAQRTFLKTFLGADTVAAMSDQAVKEADTRDKVFISGPLRALDAIEDFDMQIYL
;
A
#
# COMPACT_ATOMS: atom_id res chain seq x y z
N MET A 1 40.14 7.21 -3.60
CA MET A 1 38.78 6.65 -3.73
C MET A 1 38.20 6.51 -2.33
N PRO A 2 37.05 7.12 -2.00
CA PRO A 2 36.48 6.92 -0.68
C PRO A 2 36.02 5.46 -0.56
N LEU A 3 36.51 4.76 0.46
CA LEU A 3 36.11 3.41 0.85
C LEU A 3 34.68 3.43 1.41
N GLY A 4 33.68 3.70 0.55
CA GLY A 4 32.27 3.53 0.87
C GLY A 4 31.90 2.04 0.89
N MET A 5 30.86 1.64 1.63
CA MET A 5 30.36 0.26 1.71
C MET A 5 29.67 -0.15 0.40
N PRO A 6 30.33 -0.85 -0.54
CA PRO A 6 29.78 -1.06 -1.87
C PRO A 6 28.55 -1.97 -1.84
N ASN A 7 28.53 -2.93 -0.90
CA ASN A 7 27.48 -3.94 -0.77
C ASN A 7 26.11 -3.33 -0.46
N VAL A 8 26.02 -2.27 0.35
CA VAL A 8 24.71 -1.74 0.75
C VAL A 8 24.09 -0.84 -0.32
N ASN A 9 24.91 -0.09 -1.06
CA ASN A 9 24.46 0.61 -2.27
C ASN A 9 23.94 -0.37 -3.32
N ILE A 10 24.59 -1.54 -3.46
CA ILE A 10 24.13 -2.61 -4.34
C ILE A 10 22.76 -3.15 -3.84
N VAL A 11 22.58 -3.34 -2.53
CA VAL A 11 21.28 -3.76 -1.97
C VAL A 11 20.20 -2.73 -2.29
N PHE A 12 20.39 -1.44 -2.00
CA PHE A 12 19.39 -0.42 -2.34
C PHE A 12 19.07 -0.34 -3.84
N LYS A 13 20.09 -0.37 -4.71
CA LYS A 13 19.88 -0.38 -6.16
C LYS A 13 19.15 -1.64 -6.62
N SER A 14 19.49 -2.80 -6.09
CA SER A 14 18.79 -4.06 -6.40
C SER A 14 17.35 -4.08 -5.86
N THR A 15 17.10 -3.51 -4.68
CA THR A 15 15.75 -3.35 -4.13
C THR A 15 14.92 -2.37 -4.96
N ALA A 16 15.50 -1.26 -5.42
CA ALA A 16 14.85 -0.34 -6.37
C ALA A 16 14.55 -1.05 -7.70
N ALA A 17 15.55 -1.72 -8.27
CA ALA A 17 15.39 -2.50 -9.48
C ALA A 17 14.34 -3.60 -9.32
N ALA A 18 14.24 -4.27 -8.17
CA ALA A 18 13.20 -5.24 -7.88
C ALA A 18 11.81 -4.59 -7.74
N ALA A 19 11.71 -3.40 -7.14
CA ALA A 19 10.47 -2.64 -7.09
C ALA A 19 9.94 -2.29 -8.48
N VAL A 20 10.86 -2.10 -9.44
CA VAL A 20 10.57 -1.81 -10.86
C VAL A 20 10.35 -3.10 -11.68
N GLN A 21 11.22 -4.10 -11.55
CA GLN A 21 11.21 -5.37 -12.31
C GLN A 21 10.15 -6.36 -11.87
N GLN A 22 9.60 -6.28 -10.65
CA GLN A 22 8.41 -7.06 -10.25
C GLN A 22 7.14 -6.70 -11.06
N GLY A 23 7.26 -5.93 -12.16
CA GLY A 23 6.14 -5.51 -13.00
C GLY A 23 5.10 -4.67 -12.25
N GLY A 24 5.50 -4.15 -11.08
CA GLY A 24 4.67 -3.51 -10.07
C GLY A 24 3.48 -4.32 -9.54
N ALA A 25 3.41 -5.63 -9.80
CA ALA A 25 2.45 -6.50 -9.15
C ALA A 25 2.94 -6.85 -7.73
N GLY A 26 2.18 -6.44 -6.72
CA GLY A 26 2.43 -6.72 -5.30
C GLY A 26 1.84 -8.05 -4.84
N VAL A 27 2.04 -8.32 -3.55
CA VAL A 27 1.50 -9.48 -2.85
C VAL A 27 0.14 -9.14 -2.25
N LEU A 28 -0.88 -9.92 -2.63
CA LEU A 28 -2.22 -9.86 -2.08
C LEU A 28 -2.34 -10.81 -0.88
N ALA A 29 -2.93 -10.36 0.21
CA ALA A 29 -3.41 -11.18 1.32
C ALA A 29 -4.94 -11.29 1.28
N ILE A 30 -5.46 -12.51 1.36
CA ILE A 30 -6.89 -12.78 1.46
C ILE A 30 -7.13 -13.56 2.76
N VAL A 31 -8.02 -13.06 3.60
CA VAL A 31 -8.47 -13.80 4.79
C VAL A 31 -9.80 -14.48 4.51
N LEU A 32 -9.91 -15.77 4.81
CA LEU A 32 -11.13 -16.57 4.62
C LEU A 32 -11.44 -17.40 5.87
N LYS A 33 -12.73 -17.58 6.14
CA LYS A 33 -13.25 -18.59 7.08
C LYS A 33 -13.66 -19.82 6.27
N ASP A 34 -13.12 -21.00 6.59
CA ASP A 34 -13.46 -22.24 5.87
C ASP A 34 -13.49 -23.45 6.82
N SER A 35 -14.32 -24.44 6.49
CA SER A 35 -14.37 -25.73 7.18
C SER A 35 -13.15 -26.61 6.93
N SER A 36 -12.32 -26.30 5.92
CA SER A 36 -11.08 -27.02 5.64
C SER A 36 -10.02 -26.87 6.74
N VAL A 37 -10.18 -25.89 7.63
CA VAL A 37 -9.30 -25.64 8.78
C VAL A 37 -10.10 -25.87 10.06
N SER A 38 -9.70 -26.84 10.86
CA SER A 38 -10.37 -27.15 12.14
C SER A 38 -9.79 -26.36 13.31
N THR A 39 -8.48 -26.08 13.31
CA THR A 39 -7.79 -25.31 14.34
C THR A 39 -6.67 -24.44 13.75
N GLY A 40 -6.36 -23.33 14.41
CA GLY A 40 -5.22 -22.47 14.05
C GLY A 40 -5.42 -21.66 12.77
N VAL A 41 -4.33 -21.46 12.02
CA VAL A 41 -4.28 -20.66 10.79
C VAL A 41 -3.50 -21.45 9.74
N THR A 42 -4.02 -21.51 8.51
CA THR A 42 -3.34 -22.13 7.36
C THR A 42 -3.07 -21.08 6.30
N GLU A 43 -1.83 -21.00 5.79
CA GLU A 43 -1.46 -20.16 4.65
C GLU A 43 -1.33 -21.01 3.39
N TYR A 44 -2.01 -20.61 2.31
CA TYR A 44 -1.72 -21.05 0.95
C TYR A 44 -1.07 -19.92 0.17
N LYS A 45 -0.02 -20.24 -0.59
CA LYS A 45 0.69 -19.30 -1.47
C LYS A 45 0.41 -19.70 -2.91
N LEU A 46 -0.31 -18.85 -3.62
CA LEU A 46 -0.78 -19.11 -4.99
C LEU A 46 -0.34 -17.98 -5.92
N ARG A 47 0.00 -18.31 -7.14
CA ARG A 47 0.18 -17.35 -8.24
C ARG A 47 -1.04 -17.38 -9.16
N PRO A 48 -1.29 -16.31 -9.94
CA PRO A 48 -2.32 -16.35 -10.97
C PRO A 48 -2.12 -17.54 -11.91
N GLY A 49 -3.15 -18.38 -12.04
CA GLY A 49 -3.10 -19.62 -12.83
C GLY A 49 -2.78 -20.89 -12.04
N ASP A 50 -2.33 -20.77 -10.79
CA ASP A 50 -2.12 -21.95 -9.93
C ASP A 50 -3.47 -22.61 -9.57
N GLU A 51 -3.43 -23.93 -9.37
CA GLU A 51 -4.59 -24.68 -8.90
C GLU A 51 -4.99 -24.27 -7.47
N ILE A 52 -6.26 -23.92 -7.29
CA ILE A 52 -6.80 -23.53 -5.98
C ILE A 52 -7.01 -24.80 -5.13
N PRO A 53 -6.63 -24.81 -3.83
CA PRO A 53 -6.75 -25.97 -2.97
C PRO A 53 -8.13 -26.64 -3.01
N ALA A 54 -8.16 -27.92 -3.35
CA ALA A 54 -9.40 -28.67 -3.57
C ALA A 54 -10.27 -28.78 -2.30
N GLY A 55 -9.69 -28.71 -1.10
CA GLY A 55 -10.39 -28.80 0.17
C GLY A 55 -11.22 -27.55 0.54
N LEU A 56 -11.02 -26.42 -0.15
CA LEU A 56 -11.78 -25.19 0.12
C LEU A 56 -13.20 -25.26 -0.43
N THR A 57 -14.12 -24.56 0.24
CA THR A 57 -15.51 -24.41 -0.22
C THR A 57 -15.59 -23.72 -1.59
N VAL A 58 -16.69 -23.97 -2.32
CA VAL A 58 -16.93 -23.38 -3.64
C VAL A 58 -16.91 -21.84 -3.59
N VAL A 59 -17.49 -21.26 -2.54
CA VAL A 59 -17.51 -19.79 -2.33
C VAL A 59 -16.10 -19.24 -2.17
N ASN A 60 -15.27 -19.85 -1.32
CA ASN A 60 -13.89 -19.42 -1.10
C ASN A 60 -13.00 -19.61 -2.32
N LYS A 61 -13.18 -20.72 -3.07
CA LYS A 61 -12.52 -20.90 -4.37
C LYS A 61 -12.86 -19.79 -5.34
N ASN A 62 -14.13 -19.39 -5.42
CA ASN A 62 -14.55 -18.28 -6.27
C ASN A 62 -13.91 -16.95 -5.84
N HIS A 63 -13.80 -16.64 -4.54
CA HIS A 63 -13.11 -15.43 -4.07
C HIS A 63 -11.63 -15.40 -4.47
N ILE A 64 -10.94 -16.53 -4.36
CA ILE A 64 -9.53 -16.66 -4.77
C ILE A 64 -9.40 -16.52 -6.28
N ALA A 65 -10.27 -17.17 -7.06
CA ALA A 65 -10.28 -17.07 -8.52
C ALA A 65 -10.48 -15.62 -8.99
N LEU A 66 -11.46 -14.92 -8.41
CA LEU A 66 -11.70 -13.49 -8.68
C LEU A 66 -10.46 -12.63 -8.39
N ALA A 67 -9.74 -12.91 -7.31
CA ALA A 67 -8.52 -12.21 -6.98
C ALA A 67 -7.38 -12.45 -7.99
N MET A 68 -7.26 -13.68 -8.49
CA MET A 68 -6.25 -14.05 -9.49
C MET A 68 -6.44 -13.34 -10.83
N ILE A 69 -7.68 -12.98 -11.21
CA ILE A 69 -7.96 -12.19 -12.43
C ILE A 69 -7.21 -10.85 -12.39
N GLY A 70 -7.03 -10.27 -11.20
CA GLY A 70 -6.27 -9.04 -11.02
C GLY A 70 -4.76 -9.17 -11.19
N THR A 71 -4.25 -10.39 -11.45
CA THR A 71 -2.84 -10.71 -11.69
C THR A 71 -1.85 -10.20 -10.62
N PRO A 72 -2.09 -10.37 -9.31
CA PRO A 72 -1.08 -10.11 -8.29
C PRO A 72 0.14 -11.02 -8.46
N ALA A 73 1.33 -10.60 -8.00
CA ALA A 73 2.53 -11.44 -8.08
C ALA A 73 2.43 -12.70 -7.20
N LEU A 74 1.70 -12.58 -6.09
CA LEU A 74 1.40 -13.69 -5.18
C LEU A 74 0.08 -13.41 -4.45
N VAL A 75 -0.73 -14.43 -4.27
CA VAL A 75 -1.92 -14.47 -3.41
C VAL A 75 -1.61 -15.33 -2.20
N LYS A 76 -1.58 -14.70 -1.02
CA LYS A 76 -1.47 -15.36 0.27
C LYS A 76 -2.87 -15.53 0.85
N VAL A 77 -3.38 -16.75 0.80
CA VAL A 77 -4.69 -17.10 1.34
C VAL A 77 -4.52 -17.58 2.77
N VAL A 78 -4.96 -16.76 3.73
CA VAL A 78 -4.92 -17.05 5.16
C VAL A 78 -6.30 -17.56 5.57
N VAL A 79 -6.37 -18.85 5.89
CA VAL A 79 -7.62 -19.53 6.21
C VAL A 79 -7.67 -19.84 7.70
N ILE A 80 -8.80 -19.48 8.32
CA ILE A 80 -9.12 -19.79 9.71
C ILE A 80 -10.39 -20.64 9.78
N PRO A 81 -10.66 -21.30 10.93
CA PRO A 81 -11.85 -22.12 11.08
C PRO A 81 -13.14 -21.35 10.79
N SER A 82 -14.07 -21.99 10.09
CA SER A 82 -15.41 -21.44 9.81
C SER A 82 -16.16 -20.97 11.05
N ALA A 83 -15.96 -21.64 12.19
CA ALA A 83 -16.57 -21.32 13.48
C ALA A 83 -15.83 -20.22 14.28
N ALA A 84 -14.75 -19.63 13.75
CA ALA A 84 -14.04 -18.56 14.43
C ALA A 84 -14.98 -17.36 14.66
N THR A 85 -14.99 -16.84 15.90
CA THR A 85 -15.85 -15.72 16.29
C THR A 85 -15.43 -14.40 15.65
N ASP A 86 -14.12 -14.23 15.41
CA ASP A 86 -13.52 -13.04 14.82
C ASP A 86 -12.42 -13.43 13.82
N TYR A 87 -11.63 -12.44 13.39
CA TYR A 87 -10.49 -12.61 12.48
C TYR A 87 -9.14 -12.42 13.17
N SER A 88 -9.11 -12.31 14.51
CA SER A 88 -7.91 -11.96 15.29
C SER A 88 -6.75 -12.93 15.04
N ALA A 89 -7.03 -14.23 14.93
CA ALA A 89 -6.02 -15.24 14.61
C ALA A 89 -5.37 -15.01 13.23
N ALA A 90 -6.17 -14.70 12.21
CA ALA A 90 -5.69 -14.39 10.87
C ALA A 90 -4.89 -13.08 10.84
N TYR A 91 -5.37 -12.06 11.54
CA TYR A 91 -4.73 -10.75 11.64
C TYR A 91 -3.37 -10.82 12.35
N ASN A 92 -3.29 -11.53 13.47
CA ASN A 92 -2.03 -11.80 14.16
C ASN A 92 -1.04 -12.55 13.26
N TYR A 93 -1.52 -13.50 12.45
CA TYR A 93 -0.67 -14.18 11.48
C TYR A 93 -0.18 -13.24 10.38
N LEU A 94 -1.07 -12.42 9.81
CA LEU A 94 -0.73 -11.44 8.77
C LEU A 94 0.30 -10.40 9.24
N GLU A 95 0.36 -10.08 10.53
CA GLU A 95 1.39 -9.23 11.12
C GLU A 95 2.81 -9.80 10.95
N THR A 96 2.95 -11.12 10.83
CA THR A 96 4.24 -11.83 10.76
C THR A 96 4.77 -12.06 9.34
N ILE A 97 3.95 -11.82 8.32
CA ILE A 97 4.31 -12.13 6.92
C ILE A 97 4.24 -10.90 6.01
N PRO A 98 5.08 -10.80 4.97
CA PRO A 98 5.08 -9.66 4.05
C PRO A 98 3.91 -9.74 3.05
N TRP A 99 3.21 -8.62 2.86
CA TRP A 99 2.15 -8.42 1.86
C TRP A 99 1.90 -6.92 1.67
N ASN A 100 1.19 -6.53 0.60
CA ASN A 100 0.98 -5.12 0.23
C ASN A 100 -0.50 -4.72 0.26
N VAL A 101 -1.36 -5.53 -0.35
CA VAL A 101 -2.80 -5.30 -0.42
C VAL A 101 -3.51 -6.43 0.32
N GLY A 102 -4.54 -6.12 1.11
CA GLY A 102 -5.27 -7.09 1.89
C GLY A 102 -6.78 -6.93 1.74
N THR A 103 -7.52 -8.02 1.95
CA THR A 103 -8.99 -8.00 1.99
C THR A 103 -9.54 -9.22 2.73
N VAL A 104 -10.81 -9.12 3.13
CA VAL A 104 -11.61 -10.23 3.67
C VAL A 104 -12.88 -10.38 2.81
N PRO A 105 -12.83 -11.14 1.70
CA PRO A 105 -14.00 -11.35 0.85
C PRO A 105 -15.12 -12.06 1.63
N GLY A 106 -16.35 -11.62 1.44
CA GLY A 106 -17.49 -12.17 2.17
C GLY A 106 -17.52 -11.78 3.66
N ILE A 107 -16.74 -10.78 4.08
CA ILE A 107 -16.77 -10.26 5.45
C ILE A 107 -18.19 -9.85 5.85
N ALA A 108 -18.60 -10.24 7.07
CA ALA A 108 -19.88 -9.86 7.64
C ALA A 108 -19.87 -8.39 8.05
N ALA A 109 -21.03 -7.72 7.93
CA ALA A 109 -21.16 -6.29 8.21
C ALA A 109 -20.66 -5.89 9.62
N GLY A 110 -20.86 -6.75 10.62
CA GLY A 110 -20.41 -6.53 12.00
C GLY A 110 -18.89 -6.52 12.18
N ASP A 111 -18.14 -7.15 11.27
CA ASP A 111 -16.68 -7.31 11.39
C ASP A 111 -15.89 -6.22 10.64
N VAL A 112 -16.55 -5.44 9.78
CA VAL A 112 -15.90 -4.47 8.88
C VAL A 112 -15.16 -3.38 9.66
N SER A 113 -15.78 -2.83 10.72
CA SER A 113 -15.14 -1.79 11.54
C SER A 113 -13.93 -2.30 12.32
N ALA A 114 -13.97 -3.55 12.77
CA ALA A 114 -12.84 -4.18 13.46
C ALA A 114 -11.67 -4.41 12.48
N ALA A 115 -11.97 -4.87 11.26
CA ALA A 115 -10.98 -5.01 10.19
C ALA A 115 -10.33 -3.66 9.82
N ALA A 116 -11.11 -2.59 9.72
CA ALA A 116 -10.60 -1.25 9.46
C ALA A 116 -9.68 -0.74 10.58
N THR A 117 -10.09 -0.95 11.84
CA THR A 117 -9.29 -0.57 13.01
C THR A 117 -7.95 -1.29 13.02
N TRP A 118 -7.96 -2.60 12.78
CA TRP A 118 -6.73 -3.39 12.68
C TRP A 118 -5.83 -2.92 11.53
N ALA A 119 -6.39 -2.67 10.35
CA ALA A 119 -5.63 -2.20 9.18
C ALA A 119 -5.01 -0.81 9.41
N LYS A 120 -5.68 0.09 10.14
CA LYS A 120 -5.09 1.36 10.59
C LYS A 120 -3.94 1.13 11.58
N GLY A 121 -4.13 0.23 12.56
CA GLY A 121 -3.08 -0.15 13.51
C GLY A 121 -1.84 -0.76 12.84
N MET A 122 -2.02 -1.53 11.76
CA MET A 122 -0.92 -1.97 10.90
C MET A 122 -0.12 -0.79 10.35
N TYR A 123 -0.83 0.22 9.85
CA TYR A 123 -0.24 1.38 9.20
C TYR A 123 0.50 2.32 10.17
N GLU A 124 -0.14 2.65 11.29
CA GLU A 124 0.29 3.69 12.24
C GLU A 124 1.19 3.12 13.34
N THR A 125 0.78 2.03 13.97
CA THR A 125 1.44 1.50 15.17
C THR A 125 2.51 0.46 14.85
N LYS A 126 2.22 -0.44 13.90
CA LYS A 126 3.15 -1.51 13.49
C LYS A 126 4.11 -1.04 12.40
N GLU A 127 3.90 0.18 11.88
CA GLU A 127 4.67 0.78 10.79
C GLU A 127 4.74 -0.12 9.54
N ARG A 128 3.69 -0.90 9.29
CA ARG A 128 3.53 -1.76 8.13
C ARG A 128 2.56 -1.09 7.16
N LYS A 129 3.14 -0.43 6.16
CA LYS A 129 2.40 0.38 5.19
C LYS A 129 1.68 -0.53 4.19
N ILE A 130 0.38 -0.72 4.41
CA ILE A 130 -0.50 -1.60 3.62
C ILE A 130 -1.69 -0.85 3.04
N THR A 131 -2.36 -1.49 2.09
CA THR A 131 -3.68 -1.09 1.59
C THR A 131 -4.68 -2.20 1.90
N PHE A 132 -5.84 -1.87 2.47
CA PHE A 132 -6.87 -2.83 2.86
C PHE A 132 -8.20 -2.45 2.23
N VAL A 133 -8.77 -3.37 1.44
CA VAL A 133 -10.01 -3.16 0.71
C VAL A 133 -11.18 -3.67 1.56
N LEU A 134 -12.14 -2.79 1.82
CA LEU A 134 -13.32 -3.07 2.65
C LEU A 134 -14.61 -2.66 1.94
N PRO A 135 -15.73 -3.35 2.20
CA PRO A 135 -17.01 -3.02 1.59
C PRO A 135 -17.68 -1.89 2.36
N ASN A 136 -18.09 -0.83 1.66
CA ASN A 136 -18.94 0.26 2.18
C ASN A 136 -18.46 0.88 3.51
N HIS A 137 -17.15 0.98 3.72
CA HIS A 137 -16.56 1.49 4.95
C HIS A 137 -15.85 2.83 4.76
N ALA A 138 -16.44 3.90 5.28
CA ALA A 138 -15.83 5.24 5.31
C ALA A 138 -14.74 5.31 6.38
N GLY A 139 -13.58 4.72 6.10
CA GLY A 139 -12.47 4.61 7.03
C GLY A 139 -11.69 5.91 7.28
N ASP A 140 -11.82 6.92 6.43
CA ASP A 140 -11.09 8.20 6.51
C ASP A 140 -9.57 8.02 6.75
N HIS A 141 -8.95 7.11 5.99
CA HIS A 141 -7.53 6.80 6.15
C HIS A 141 -6.92 6.27 4.83
N PRO A 142 -5.66 6.63 4.49
CA PRO A 142 -5.01 6.19 3.24
C PRO A 142 -4.83 4.67 3.13
N ALA A 143 -4.71 3.97 4.27
CA ALA A 143 -4.62 2.52 4.28
C ALA A 143 -5.92 1.81 3.87
N ILE A 144 -7.07 2.50 3.87
CA ILE A 144 -8.37 1.88 3.65
C ILE A 144 -8.90 2.28 2.27
N VAL A 145 -9.34 1.30 1.48
CA VAL A 145 -10.09 1.50 0.24
C VAL A 145 -11.53 1.09 0.49
N ASN A 146 -12.44 2.06 0.36
CA ASN A 146 -13.87 1.86 0.52
C ASN A 146 -14.49 1.44 -0.82
N PHE A 147 -14.63 0.14 -1.06
CA PHE A 147 -15.31 -0.35 -2.25
C PHE A 147 -16.83 -0.29 -2.04
N ALA A 148 -17.55 0.40 -2.93
CA ALA A 148 -18.96 0.74 -2.71
C ALA A 148 -19.88 0.47 -3.91
N THR A 149 -19.51 -0.48 -4.79
CA THR A 149 -20.40 -0.95 -5.86
C THR A 149 -21.01 -2.30 -5.49
N ASP A 150 -22.33 -2.38 -5.61
CA ASP A 150 -23.12 -3.59 -5.39
C ASP A 150 -23.79 -4.05 -6.68
N ASN A 151 -24.44 -5.23 -6.67
CA ASN A 151 -25.14 -5.80 -7.84
C ASN A 151 -24.26 -5.84 -9.11
N ILE A 152 -23.04 -6.34 -8.95
CA ILE A 152 -22.04 -6.42 -10.02
C ILE A 152 -22.32 -7.67 -10.85
N LEU A 153 -22.70 -7.49 -12.12
CA LEU A 153 -23.07 -8.59 -12.99
C LEU A 153 -21.86 -9.09 -13.78
N VAL A 154 -21.53 -10.37 -13.64
CA VAL A 154 -20.51 -11.09 -14.41
C VAL A 154 -21.19 -12.25 -15.12
N GLY A 155 -21.49 -12.07 -16.41
CA GLY A 155 -22.34 -13.00 -17.15
C GLY A 155 -23.73 -13.09 -16.52
N ALA A 156 -24.10 -14.27 -16.02
CA ALA A 156 -25.38 -14.50 -15.35
C ALA A 156 -25.31 -14.35 -13.82
N THR A 157 -24.11 -14.16 -13.25
CA THR A 157 -23.90 -14.12 -11.80
C THR A 157 -23.88 -12.68 -11.29
N SER A 158 -24.69 -12.40 -10.28
CA SER A 158 -24.65 -11.11 -9.56
C SER A 158 -23.82 -11.24 -8.29
N TYR A 159 -22.81 -10.39 -8.15
CA TYR A 159 -21.96 -10.30 -6.97
C TYR A 159 -22.35 -9.10 -6.11
N THR A 160 -22.35 -9.33 -4.79
CA THR A 160 -22.43 -8.25 -3.82
C THR A 160 -21.08 -7.55 -3.66
N THR A 161 -21.09 -6.36 -3.07
CA THR A 161 -19.89 -5.57 -2.77
C THR A 161 -18.85 -6.42 -2.01
N THR A 162 -19.30 -7.14 -0.97
CA THR A 162 -18.41 -7.96 -0.11
C THR A 162 -17.82 -9.17 -0.84
N ASN A 163 -18.62 -9.80 -1.72
CA ASN A 163 -18.17 -10.97 -2.46
C ASN A 163 -17.20 -10.62 -3.60
N PHE A 164 -17.23 -9.38 -4.08
CA PHE A 164 -16.38 -8.89 -5.14
C PHE A 164 -15.06 -8.25 -4.65
N LEU A 165 -14.84 -8.12 -3.33
CA LEU A 165 -13.64 -7.51 -2.77
C LEU A 165 -12.34 -8.19 -3.23
N GLY A 166 -12.35 -9.52 -3.35
CA GLY A 166 -11.20 -10.29 -3.84
C GLY A 166 -10.72 -9.78 -5.20
N ARG A 167 -11.66 -9.50 -6.12
CA ARG A 167 -11.37 -8.99 -7.46
C ARG A 167 -10.72 -7.61 -7.44
N ILE A 168 -11.26 -6.69 -6.63
CA ILE A 168 -10.75 -5.32 -6.50
C ILE A 168 -9.37 -5.34 -5.84
N ALA A 169 -9.20 -6.06 -4.74
CA ALA A 169 -7.91 -6.18 -4.07
C ALA A 169 -6.85 -6.84 -4.96
N GLY A 170 -7.24 -7.86 -5.73
CA GLY A 170 -6.40 -8.48 -6.76
C GLY A 170 -5.95 -7.49 -7.83
N LEU A 171 -6.87 -6.68 -8.36
CA LEU A 171 -6.55 -5.63 -9.33
C LEU A 171 -5.55 -4.63 -8.76
N LEU A 172 -5.83 -4.10 -7.57
CA LEU A 172 -4.94 -3.13 -6.92
C LEU A 172 -3.56 -3.72 -6.62
N ALA A 173 -3.50 -5.01 -6.27
CA ALA A 173 -2.24 -5.70 -6.08
C ALA A 173 -1.48 -5.88 -7.39
N GLY A 174 -2.14 -6.28 -8.49
CA GLY A 174 -1.45 -6.58 -9.76
C GLY A 174 -1.10 -5.38 -10.65
N LEU A 175 -1.66 -4.19 -10.41
CA LEU A 175 -1.32 -3.00 -11.19
C LEU A 175 0.12 -2.55 -10.96
N SER A 176 0.84 -2.18 -12.03
CA SER A 176 2.16 -1.56 -11.88
C SER A 176 2.10 -0.26 -11.03
N LEU A 177 3.20 0.10 -10.36
CA LEU A 177 3.29 1.37 -9.62
C LEU A 177 3.15 2.61 -10.52
N THR A 178 3.44 2.47 -11.82
CA THR A 178 3.29 3.56 -12.80
C THR A 178 1.84 3.75 -13.25
N VAL A 179 0.95 2.78 -12.99
CA VAL A 179 -0.42 2.73 -13.49
C VAL A 179 -1.43 2.99 -12.37
N ALA A 180 -2.36 3.91 -12.62
CA ALA A 180 -3.46 4.18 -11.68
C ALA A 180 -4.61 3.19 -11.85
N PRO A 181 -5.37 2.90 -10.78
CA PRO A 181 -6.62 2.14 -10.88
C PRO A 181 -7.73 2.88 -11.65
N THR A 182 -7.63 4.19 -11.80
CA THR A 182 -8.61 5.02 -12.52
C THR A 182 -8.78 4.52 -13.96
N TYR A 183 -10.04 4.30 -14.35
CA TYR A 183 -10.46 3.78 -15.68
C TYR A 183 -9.91 2.41 -16.06
N GLN A 184 -9.36 1.63 -15.13
CA GLN A 184 -9.07 0.23 -15.39
C GLN A 184 -10.35 -0.53 -15.71
N VAL A 185 -10.36 -1.19 -16.87
CA VAL A 185 -11.50 -1.95 -17.39
C VAL A 185 -11.55 -3.30 -16.71
N LEU A 186 -12.77 -3.73 -16.34
CA LEU A 186 -13.04 -5.07 -15.85
C LEU A 186 -13.79 -5.83 -16.95
N PRO A 187 -13.09 -6.47 -17.91
CA PRO A 187 -13.71 -7.04 -19.10
C PRO A 187 -14.69 -8.17 -18.80
N GLU A 188 -14.54 -8.84 -17.67
CA GLU A 188 -15.44 -9.88 -17.21
C GLU A 188 -16.77 -9.34 -16.66
N VAL A 189 -16.81 -8.06 -16.26
CA VAL A 189 -18.02 -7.44 -15.68
C VAL A 189 -18.90 -6.93 -16.81
N THR A 190 -20.09 -7.51 -16.90
CA THR A 190 -21.09 -7.22 -17.93
C THR A 190 -21.89 -5.96 -17.61
N ASP A 191 -22.28 -5.77 -16.35
CA ASP A 191 -22.99 -4.57 -15.94
C ASP A 191 -22.83 -4.23 -14.45
N VAL A 192 -23.09 -2.97 -14.11
CA VAL A 192 -23.18 -2.44 -12.75
C VAL A 192 -24.36 -1.45 -12.68
N PRO A 193 -24.89 -1.15 -11.47
CA PRO A 193 -25.95 -0.16 -11.32
C PRO A 193 -25.61 1.16 -12.01
N LYS A 194 -26.59 1.71 -12.75
CA LYS A 194 -26.41 2.97 -13.46
C LYS A 194 -26.31 4.10 -12.43
N ILE A 195 -25.35 4.98 -12.64
CA ILE A 195 -25.09 6.13 -11.77
C ILE A 195 -24.84 7.35 -12.66
N THR A 196 -25.36 8.51 -12.27
CA THR A 196 -25.10 9.74 -13.00
C THR A 196 -23.65 10.18 -12.79
N LYS A 197 -23.10 11.00 -13.70
CA LYS A 197 -21.75 11.56 -13.51
C LYS A 197 -21.64 12.39 -12.22
N THR A 198 -22.71 13.10 -11.85
CA THR A 198 -22.79 13.90 -10.61
C THR A 198 -22.76 13.02 -9.36
N ASP A 199 -23.55 11.94 -9.34
CA ASP A 199 -23.59 11.01 -8.20
C ASP A 199 -22.27 10.25 -8.08
N ALA A 200 -21.68 9.84 -9.20
CA ALA A 200 -20.36 9.21 -9.22
C ALA A 200 -19.28 10.14 -8.66
N SER A 201 -19.28 11.42 -9.07
CA SER A 201 -18.35 12.43 -8.56
C SER A 201 -18.53 12.66 -7.05
N THR A 202 -19.78 12.68 -6.58
CA THR A 202 -20.11 12.82 -5.16
C THR A 202 -19.62 11.61 -4.36
N ALA A 203 -19.80 10.40 -4.87
CA ALA A 203 -19.31 9.17 -4.24
C ALA A 203 -17.77 9.16 -4.16
N ILE A 204 -17.09 9.55 -5.24
CA ILE A 204 -15.62 9.65 -5.29
C ILE A 204 -15.11 10.68 -4.27
N ALA A 205 -15.75 11.86 -4.18
CA ALA A 205 -15.40 12.89 -3.21
C ALA A 205 -15.60 12.42 -1.75
N ALA A 206 -16.55 11.50 -1.53
CA ALA A 206 -16.75 10.83 -0.24
C ALA A 206 -15.79 9.65 0.01
N GLY A 207 -14.70 9.53 -0.77
CA GLY A 207 -13.68 8.49 -0.61
C GLY A 207 -14.14 7.10 -1.04
N LYS A 208 -15.15 6.99 -1.92
CA LYS A 208 -15.65 5.69 -2.40
C LYS A 208 -15.00 5.31 -3.72
N LEU A 209 -14.41 4.12 -3.76
CA LEU A 209 -14.05 3.46 -5.00
C LEU A 209 -15.30 2.76 -5.55
N ILE A 210 -15.70 3.15 -6.77
CA ILE A 210 -16.87 2.62 -7.46
C ILE A 210 -16.53 2.19 -8.88
N LEU A 211 -17.33 1.26 -9.41
CA LEU A 211 -17.37 0.91 -10.81
C LEU A 211 -18.45 1.74 -11.52
N ILE A 212 -18.19 2.05 -12.78
CA ILE A 212 -19.14 2.72 -13.68
C ILE A 212 -19.21 1.95 -15.00
N ASN A 213 -20.37 2.02 -15.65
CA ASN A 213 -20.55 1.57 -17.02
C ASN A 213 -20.63 2.81 -17.92
N ASP A 214 -19.68 2.96 -18.86
CA ASP A 214 -19.62 4.12 -19.78
C ASP A 214 -20.48 3.96 -21.05
N GLY A 215 -21.32 2.92 -21.10
CA GLY A 215 -22.13 2.56 -22.26
C GLY A 215 -21.46 1.53 -23.18
N ALA A 216 -20.16 1.27 -23.00
CA ALA A 216 -19.43 0.24 -23.72
C ALA A 216 -18.71 -0.75 -22.80
N LYS A 217 -18.16 -0.29 -21.68
CA LYS A 217 -17.31 -1.07 -20.77
C LYS A 217 -17.60 -0.72 -19.32
N VAL A 218 -17.44 -1.70 -18.44
CA VAL A 218 -17.38 -1.48 -17.00
C VAL A 218 -15.94 -1.22 -16.58
N LYS A 219 -15.73 -0.15 -15.81
CA LYS A 219 -14.41 0.30 -15.36
C LYS A 219 -14.45 0.94 -13.98
N ILE A 220 -13.30 1.02 -13.31
CA ILE A 220 -13.17 1.81 -12.08
C ILE A 220 -13.36 3.29 -12.42
N ALA A 221 -14.20 4.00 -11.67
CA ALA A 221 -14.43 5.43 -11.91
C ALA A 221 -13.22 6.29 -11.55
N ARG A 222 -12.69 6.13 -10.33
CA ARG A 222 -11.44 6.74 -9.87
C ARG A 222 -10.80 5.91 -8.77
N GLY A 223 -9.47 5.81 -8.78
CA GLY A 223 -8.69 5.09 -7.79
C GLY A 223 -8.46 5.90 -6.52
N VAL A 224 -9.49 6.06 -5.69
CA VAL A 224 -9.40 6.80 -4.42
C VAL A 224 -9.36 5.90 -3.18
N THR A 225 -8.62 6.33 -2.16
CA THR A 225 -8.69 5.77 -0.81
C THR A 225 -9.93 6.32 -0.10
N SER A 226 -10.18 5.84 1.13
CA SER A 226 -11.27 6.34 1.97
C SER A 226 -10.99 7.69 2.63
N LEU A 227 -9.78 8.24 2.49
CA LEU A 227 -9.37 9.49 3.12
C LEU A 227 -10.16 10.67 2.54
N THR A 228 -10.82 11.41 3.42
CA THR A 228 -11.53 12.65 3.11
C THR A 228 -11.03 13.84 3.93
N THR A 229 -10.53 13.59 5.14
CA THR A 229 -9.99 14.63 6.02
C THR A 229 -8.53 14.90 5.68
N LEU A 230 -8.23 16.11 5.19
CA LEU A 230 -6.88 16.52 4.81
C LEU A 230 -6.23 17.31 5.95
N ALA A 231 -5.21 16.72 6.57
CA ALA A 231 -4.43 17.32 7.65
C ALA A 231 -3.03 16.67 7.69
N ASP A 232 -2.03 17.31 8.30
CA ASP A 232 -0.70 16.71 8.45
C ASP A 232 -0.79 15.35 9.19
N PRO A 233 -0.16 14.27 8.69
CA PRO A 233 0.76 14.20 7.53
C PRO A 233 0.08 13.85 6.18
N TYR A 234 -1.25 13.73 6.15
CA TYR A 234 -2.04 13.28 5.00
C TYR A 234 -2.68 14.44 4.20
N GLY A 235 -1.93 14.96 3.21
CA GLY A 235 -2.45 15.86 2.18
C GLY A 235 -3.26 15.16 1.07
N ALA A 236 -3.68 15.92 0.05
CA ALA A 236 -4.53 15.42 -1.05
C ALA A 236 -3.94 14.22 -1.82
N ASP A 237 -2.61 14.15 -1.95
CA ASP A 237 -1.93 13.02 -2.61
C ASP A 237 -2.27 11.67 -1.97
N TRP A 238 -2.55 11.64 -0.67
CA TRP A 238 -2.91 10.44 0.09
C TRP A 238 -4.32 9.92 -0.18
N GLN A 239 -5.13 10.69 -0.92
CA GLN A 239 -6.43 10.23 -1.41
C GLN A 239 -6.28 9.33 -2.63
N LYS A 240 -5.14 9.34 -3.32
CA LYS A 240 -4.94 8.58 -4.57
C LYS A 240 -4.28 7.25 -4.30
N ILE A 241 -4.94 6.14 -4.67
CA ILE A 241 -4.42 4.78 -4.44
C ILE A 241 -3.03 4.60 -5.09
N LYS A 242 -2.82 5.12 -6.32
CA LYS A 242 -1.53 5.03 -7.01
C LYS A 242 -0.40 5.59 -6.15
N LEU A 243 -0.57 6.83 -5.66
CA LEU A 243 0.45 7.53 -4.88
C LEU A 243 0.68 6.85 -3.53
N VAL A 244 -0.39 6.45 -2.83
CA VAL A 244 -0.30 5.70 -1.58
C VAL A 244 0.46 4.39 -1.76
N ARG A 245 0.24 3.65 -2.85
CA ARG A 245 1.00 2.42 -3.14
C ARG A 245 2.49 2.69 -3.32
N ILE A 246 2.87 3.78 -4.00
CA ILE A 246 4.26 4.20 -4.14
C ILE A 246 4.86 4.54 -2.78
N PHE A 247 4.19 5.38 -1.98
CA PHE A 247 4.67 5.77 -0.65
C PHE A 247 4.84 4.56 0.27
N ASN A 248 3.88 3.63 0.26
CA ASN A 248 3.94 2.40 1.04
C ASN A 248 5.11 1.51 0.61
N LYS A 249 5.35 1.37 -0.71
CA LYS A 249 6.47 0.58 -1.24
C LYS A 249 7.81 1.18 -0.83
N VAL A 250 7.99 2.49 -1.05
CA VAL A 250 9.21 3.20 -0.68
C VAL A 250 9.49 3.05 0.80
N TYR A 251 8.51 3.30 1.67
CA TYR A 251 8.69 3.14 3.11
C TYR A 251 9.11 1.71 3.49
N THR A 252 8.43 0.71 2.92
CA THR A 252 8.69 -0.70 3.22
C THR A 252 10.09 -1.12 2.79
N ASP A 253 10.52 -0.73 1.59
CA ASP A 253 11.85 -1.03 1.06
C ASP A 253 12.94 -0.39 1.91
N LEU A 254 12.79 0.91 2.22
CA LEU A 254 13.77 1.63 3.04
C LEU A 254 13.87 1.04 4.44
N LYS A 255 12.74 0.77 5.09
CA LYS A 255 12.71 0.18 6.43
C LYS A 255 13.41 -1.18 6.46
N ALA A 256 13.02 -2.09 5.56
CA ALA A 256 13.61 -3.43 5.50
C ALA A 256 15.12 -3.36 5.22
N THR A 257 15.56 -2.57 4.24
CA THR A 257 16.99 -2.46 3.94
C THR A 257 17.78 -1.85 5.09
N ILE A 258 17.23 -0.87 5.81
CA ILE A 258 17.88 -0.26 6.99
C ILE A 258 17.99 -1.25 8.14
N GLU A 259 16.91 -1.96 8.47
CA GLU A 259 16.88 -2.99 9.52
C GLU A 259 17.87 -4.12 9.21
N ASP A 260 17.90 -4.59 7.96
CA ASP A 260 18.73 -5.71 7.56
C ASP A 260 20.21 -5.35 7.40
N ASN A 261 20.58 -4.10 7.11
CA ASN A 261 21.97 -3.77 6.72
C ASN A 261 22.65 -2.73 7.61
N TYR A 262 21.91 -1.87 8.33
CA TYR A 262 22.49 -0.79 9.12
C TYR A 262 22.32 -1.00 10.62
N ILE A 263 21.10 -1.29 11.08
CA ILE A 263 20.81 -1.36 12.51
C ILE A 263 21.66 -2.47 13.16
N GLY A 264 22.44 -2.11 14.17
CA GLY A 264 23.34 -3.02 14.90
C GLY A 264 24.59 -3.49 14.13
N LYS A 265 24.72 -3.15 12.85
CA LYS A 265 25.82 -3.60 11.96
C LYS A 265 26.80 -2.49 11.60
N VAL A 266 26.34 -1.24 11.59
CA VAL A 266 27.12 -0.07 11.18
C VAL A 266 27.21 0.92 12.34
N SER A 267 28.41 1.42 12.64
CA SER A 267 28.59 2.45 13.67
C SER A 267 27.82 3.72 13.31
N ASN A 268 27.13 4.33 14.27
CA ASN A 268 26.28 5.51 14.04
C ASN A 268 27.06 6.84 13.95
N SER A 269 28.16 6.87 13.18
CA SER A 269 28.91 8.09 12.91
C SER A 269 28.21 8.97 11.88
N TYR A 270 28.46 10.29 11.90
CA TYR A 270 27.93 11.21 10.89
C TYR A 270 28.28 10.77 9.46
N THR A 271 29.52 10.31 9.24
CA THR A 271 29.96 9.76 7.95
C THR A 271 29.09 8.59 7.50
N ASN A 272 28.77 7.65 8.40
CA ASN A 272 27.94 6.50 8.06
C ASN A 272 26.47 6.89 7.83
N LYS A 273 25.97 7.91 8.53
CA LYS A 273 24.65 8.51 8.23
C LYS A 273 24.63 9.11 6.82
N LEU A 274 25.67 9.82 6.41
CA LEU A 274 25.78 10.35 5.04
C LEU A 274 25.84 9.24 3.99
N LEU A 275 26.56 8.14 4.26
CA LEU A 275 26.57 6.98 3.37
C LEU A 275 25.18 6.35 3.23
N LEU A 276 24.42 6.23 4.32
CA LEU A 276 23.03 5.77 4.28
C LEU A 276 22.15 6.72 3.45
N LEU A 277 22.24 8.03 3.68
CA LEU A 277 21.46 9.02 2.92
C LEU A 277 21.77 8.98 1.43
N ASN A 278 23.04 8.81 1.06
CA ASN A 278 23.45 8.64 -0.33
C ASN A 278 22.88 7.35 -0.94
N ALA A 279 22.83 6.26 -0.18
CA ALA A 279 22.25 5.00 -0.64
C ALA A 279 20.72 5.12 -0.86
N ILE A 280 20.02 5.84 0.02
CA ILE A 280 18.59 6.15 -0.13
C ILE A 280 18.35 7.05 -1.35
N ASN A 281 19.19 8.07 -1.56
CA ASN A 281 19.08 8.94 -2.73
C ASN A 281 19.31 8.16 -4.03
N ALA A 282 20.28 7.24 -4.05
CA ALA A 282 20.48 6.35 -5.18
C ALA A 282 19.24 5.46 -5.44
N TYR A 283 18.55 4.99 -4.40
CA TYR A 283 17.28 4.28 -4.56
C TYR A 283 16.20 5.17 -5.19
N TYR A 284 16.09 6.45 -4.78
CA TYR A 284 15.15 7.39 -5.40
C TYR A 284 15.48 7.65 -6.87
N GLU A 285 16.76 7.83 -7.21
CA GLU A 285 17.20 8.04 -8.60
C GLU A 285 16.79 6.88 -9.53
N GLU A 286 16.87 5.63 -9.06
CA GLU A 286 16.41 4.46 -9.84
C GLU A 286 14.89 4.48 -10.04
N LEU A 287 14.11 4.90 -9.04
CA LEU A 287 12.65 5.05 -9.17
C LEU A 287 12.25 6.24 -10.06
N GLU A 288 13.05 7.31 -10.08
CA GLU A 288 12.89 8.44 -10.99
C GLU A 288 13.14 8.00 -12.44
N GLN A 289 14.21 7.23 -12.69
CA GLN A 289 14.50 6.66 -14.01
C GLN A 289 13.40 5.70 -14.49
N ALA A 290 12.75 4.99 -13.57
CA ALA A 290 11.62 4.10 -13.86
C ALA A 290 10.27 4.83 -14.04
N GLY A 291 10.23 6.16 -13.91
CA GLY A 291 8.99 6.94 -14.02
C GLY A 291 8.01 6.73 -12.87
N VAL A 292 8.49 6.27 -11.72
CA VAL A 292 7.69 6.11 -10.49
C VAL A 292 7.71 7.39 -9.66
N LEU A 293 8.87 8.07 -9.59
CA LEU A 293 9.04 9.35 -8.93
C LEU A 293 9.31 10.48 -9.94
N ASN A 294 9.02 11.72 -9.55
CA ASN A 294 9.37 12.90 -10.33
C ASN A 294 10.89 13.12 -10.28
N PRO A 295 11.58 13.20 -11.44
CA PRO A 295 13.02 13.41 -11.50
C PRO A 295 13.50 14.63 -10.71
N GLY A 296 14.47 14.45 -9.83
CA GLY A 296 15.12 15.51 -9.05
C GLY A 296 14.28 16.13 -7.94
N MET A 297 13.08 15.60 -7.65
CA MET A 297 12.17 16.18 -6.66
C MET A 297 12.15 15.40 -5.33
N SER A 298 12.78 14.22 -5.28
CA SER A 298 12.87 13.40 -4.07
C SER A 298 14.27 13.46 -3.48
N ARG A 299 14.38 13.60 -2.15
CA ARG A 299 15.69 13.66 -1.48
C ARG A 299 15.59 13.24 -0.02
N ALA A 300 16.50 12.38 0.41
CA ALA A 300 16.72 12.07 1.81
C ALA A 300 17.82 12.95 2.41
N GLY A 301 17.57 13.47 3.60
CA GLY A 301 18.51 14.22 4.42
C GLY A 301 18.36 13.92 5.91
N VAL A 302 19.24 14.49 6.72
CA VAL A 302 19.12 14.43 8.19
C VAL A 302 17.90 15.24 8.62
N ASN A 303 17.03 14.63 9.45
CA ASN A 303 15.91 15.33 10.06
C ASN A 303 16.40 16.18 11.23
N VAL A 304 16.85 17.40 10.91
CA VAL A 304 17.36 18.36 11.89
C VAL A 304 16.35 18.65 13.00
N PRO A 305 15.04 18.91 12.72
CA PRO A 305 14.06 19.11 13.79
C PRO A 305 13.95 17.93 14.76
N ALA A 306 13.81 16.70 14.26
CA ALA A 306 13.73 15.52 15.13
C ALA A 306 15.02 15.28 15.91
N GLN A 307 16.17 15.47 15.26
CA GLN A 307 17.48 15.35 15.90
C GLN A 307 17.67 16.42 16.99
N ARG A 308 17.24 17.68 16.77
CA ARG A 308 17.22 18.71 17.83
C ARG A 308 16.39 18.26 19.02
N THR A 309 15.18 17.76 18.79
CA THR A 309 14.30 17.26 19.87
C THR A 309 14.98 16.13 20.65
N PHE A 310 15.65 15.20 19.97
CA PHE A 310 16.37 14.12 20.62
C PHE A 310 17.59 14.62 21.43
N LEU A 311 18.43 15.49 20.85
CA LEU A 311 19.61 16.03 21.52
C LEU A 311 19.26 16.79 22.81
N LYS A 312 18.11 17.49 22.83
CA LYS A 312 17.62 18.22 24.02
C LYS A 312 17.42 17.30 25.22
N THR A 313 17.14 16.02 25.01
CA THR A 313 16.89 15.05 26.09
C THR A 313 18.12 14.75 26.96
N PHE A 314 19.32 15.02 26.46
CA PHE A 314 20.56 14.75 27.21
C PHE A 314 21.60 15.88 27.17
N LEU A 315 21.55 16.80 26.22
CA LEU A 315 22.42 18.00 26.19
C LEU A 315 21.76 19.23 26.83
N GLY A 316 20.44 19.19 27.05
CA GLY A 316 19.65 20.33 27.54
C GLY A 316 19.21 21.29 26.43
N ALA A 317 18.13 22.04 26.68
CA ALA A 317 17.50 22.91 25.69
C ALA A 317 18.39 24.07 25.25
N ASP A 318 19.07 24.72 26.21
CA ASP A 318 19.90 25.91 25.96
C ASP A 318 21.13 25.57 25.11
N THR A 319 21.78 24.45 25.40
CA THR A 319 22.91 23.93 24.62
C THR A 319 22.50 23.70 23.16
N VAL A 320 21.38 23.01 22.93
CA VAL A 320 20.90 22.70 21.58
C VAL A 320 20.42 23.95 20.84
N ALA A 321 19.88 24.93 21.54
CA ALA A 321 19.48 26.22 20.95
C ALA A 321 20.68 27.00 20.40
N ALA A 322 21.85 26.89 21.03
CA ALA A 322 23.09 27.51 20.57
C ALA A 322 23.78 26.75 19.41
N MET A 323 23.36 25.51 19.10
CA MET A 323 23.96 24.71 18.03
C MET A 323 23.46 25.16 16.64
N SER A 324 24.40 25.35 15.71
CA SER A 324 24.09 25.52 14.29
C SER A 324 23.46 24.25 13.70
N ASP A 325 22.76 24.36 12.58
CA ASP A 325 22.18 23.19 11.90
C ASP A 325 23.25 22.16 11.52
N GLN A 326 24.45 22.61 11.14
CA GLN A 326 25.55 21.70 10.83
C GLN A 326 26.04 20.97 12.08
N ALA A 327 26.21 21.68 13.21
CA ALA A 327 26.58 21.07 14.47
C ALA A 327 25.53 20.06 14.93
N VAL A 328 24.23 20.33 14.72
CA VAL A 328 23.17 19.37 15.01
C VAL A 328 23.29 18.15 14.13
N LYS A 329 23.50 18.29 12.82
CA LYS A 329 23.62 17.15 11.88
C LYS A 329 24.77 16.21 12.27
N GLU A 330 25.90 16.78 12.67
CA GLU A 330 27.13 16.06 13.04
C GLU A 330 27.10 15.46 14.44
N ALA A 331 26.22 15.96 15.31
CA ALA A 331 26.15 15.51 16.70
C ALA A 331 25.89 14.01 16.83
N ASP A 332 26.52 13.41 17.86
CA ASP A 332 26.28 12.03 18.24
C ASP A 332 24.84 11.88 18.73
N THR A 333 24.11 10.97 18.08
CA THR A 333 22.72 10.62 18.43
C THR A 333 22.63 9.23 19.05
N ARG A 334 23.75 8.73 19.59
CA ARG A 334 23.89 7.42 20.21
C ARG A 334 23.51 6.31 19.22
N ASP A 335 22.38 5.66 19.43
CA ASP A 335 21.84 4.57 18.62
C ASP A 335 20.74 5.03 17.64
N LYS A 336 20.38 6.32 17.61
CA LYS A 336 19.26 6.82 16.82
C LYS A 336 19.71 7.45 15.50
N VAL A 337 18.94 7.25 14.43
CA VAL A 337 19.13 7.90 13.13
C VAL A 337 17.83 8.59 12.76
N PHE A 338 17.89 9.86 12.38
CA PHE A 338 16.73 10.66 12.01
C PHE A 338 16.84 11.10 10.55
N ILE A 339 15.92 10.63 9.71
CA ILE A 339 15.91 10.88 8.26
C ILE A 339 14.61 11.60 7.90
N SER A 340 14.70 12.58 7.02
CA SER A 340 13.54 13.25 6.44
C SER A 340 13.87 13.79 5.07
N GLY A 341 12.84 14.01 4.27
CA GLY A 341 12.92 14.86 3.09
C GLY A 341 11.72 14.62 2.17
N PRO A 342 11.61 15.39 1.09
CA PRO A 342 10.50 15.25 0.18
C PRO A 342 10.58 13.93 -0.57
N LEU A 343 9.42 13.31 -0.77
CA LEU A 343 9.21 12.21 -1.71
C LEU A 343 8.10 12.62 -2.66
N ARG A 344 8.41 12.73 -3.96
CA ARG A 344 7.47 13.22 -4.97
C ARG A 344 7.18 12.13 -6.00
N ALA A 345 6.11 11.39 -5.78
CA ALA A 345 5.63 10.37 -6.71
C ALA A 345 5.07 10.99 -8.00
N LEU A 346 5.27 10.31 -9.13
CA LEU A 346 4.75 10.73 -10.43
C LEU A 346 3.30 10.24 -10.56
N ASP A 347 2.36 11.18 -10.66
CA ASP A 347 0.95 10.86 -10.74
C ASP A 347 0.54 10.40 -12.16
N ALA A 348 -0.64 9.80 -12.28
CA ALA A 348 -1.25 9.51 -13.57
C ALA A 348 -2.11 10.70 -14.05
N ILE A 349 -2.29 10.81 -15.36
CA ILE A 349 -3.33 11.69 -15.91
C ILE A 349 -4.68 11.02 -15.63
N GLU A 350 -5.47 11.60 -14.73
CA GLU A 350 -6.78 11.07 -14.31
C GLU A 350 -7.96 11.94 -14.77
N ASP A 351 -7.66 13.14 -15.29
CA ASP A 351 -8.58 14.13 -15.82
C ASP A 351 -8.00 14.69 -17.12
N PHE A 352 -8.84 14.93 -18.12
CA PHE A 352 -8.48 15.67 -19.33
C PHE A 352 -9.65 16.54 -19.77
N ASP A 353 -9.33 17.74 -20.25
CA ASP A 353 -10.29 18.63 -20.92
C ASP A 353 -9.87 18.75 -22.39
N MET A 354 -10.83 18.65 -23.30
CA MET A 354 -10.60 18.64 -24.74
C MET A 354 -11.64 19.51 -25.41
N GLN A 355 -11.18 20.62 -26.00
CA GLN A 355 -11.99 21.50 -26.84
C GLN A 355 -11.53 21.32 -28.29
N ILE A 356 -12.32 20.60 -29.08
CA ILE A 356 -12.12 20.49 -30.54
C ILE A 356 -13.13 21.43 -31.20
N TYR A 357 -12.63 22.51 -31.80
CA TYR A 357 -13.40 23.32 -32.72
C TYR A 357 -13.34 22.64 -34.10
N LEU A 358 -14.51 22.33 -34.67
CA LEU A 358 -14.65 21.72 -35.99
C LEU A 358 -14.51 22.75 -37.12
#